data_AF-A0A0F7ZN93-F1
#
_entry.id   AF-A0A0F7ZN93-F1
#
_cell.length_a   1.000
_cell.length_b   1.000
_cell.length_c   1.000
_cell.angle_alpha   90.00
_cell.angle_beta   90.00
_cell.angle_gamma   90.00
#
_symmetry.space_group_name_H-M   'P 1'
#
loop_
_entity.id
_entity.type
_entity.pdbx_description
1 polymer ?
#
loop_
_entity_poly.entity_id
_entity_poly.type
_entity_poly.pdbx_seq_one_letter_code
_entity_poly.pdbx_strand_id
1 'polypeptide(L)'
;MAMFTPLTKRMLASRIDSNSASSSEKRSSHSEGKGNVIVSVRVRPDANADQTNPDGEWMVDSRKSLIAYRGKEGGDHYYDNVFATHDNNARVYDHIAKRLVRRVMEGYHGTVFAYGMTGTGKTFSMQGTATSPGVIPLAITDIFSYIRETPSREFLLRVSYLEIYNERIHDLLSMATGGSIGGNPQQEEIKLREDSKRGVYATPLKEEIVQSPTQLLRVIARGDQARRTASTQFNARSSRSHAVVQIVVESRERMSSGGAAGWDAKRSGILPGGVRVSTLSLIDLAGSEKAAESKERRQEGAHINKSLLTLGTVIAKLSEWNDKEGKAGDKEGKHLPYRDSKLTRLLQGALSGNSLVSILCTIQIGAAGSPASASPHTGETLNTLKFASRAKNSIVSHAKRDTV
;
A
#
# COMPACT_ATOMS: atom_id res chain seq x y z
N MET A 1 -18.21 -54.96 59.27
CA MET A 1 -18.59 -56.39 59.38
C MET A 1 -18.91 -56.88 57.99
N ALA A 2 -18.07 -57.81 57.48
CA ALA A 2 -18.21 -58.59 56.23
C ALA A 2 -18.28 -57.83 54.89
N MET A 3 -17.76 -58.31 53.76
CA MET A 3 -16.76 -59.33 53.44
C MET A 3 -16.37 -59.13 51.96
N PHE A 4 -15.12 -59.42 51.63
CA PHE A 4 -14.62 -59.69 50.28
C PHE A 4 -15.31 -60.92 49.67
N THR A 5 -15.47 -60.96 48.35
CA THR A 5 -14.98 -62.06 47.46
C THR A 5 -15.22 -61.75 45.97
N PRO A 6 -14.45 -62.38 45.04
CA PRO A 6 -14.12 -61.88 43.70
C PRO A 6 -14.61 -62.81 42.56
N LEU A 7 -13.98 -62.72 41.36
CA LEU A 7 -14.05 -63.58 40.15
C LEU A 7 -14.92 -62.96 39.02
N THR A 8 -14.58 -62.98 37.73
CA THR A 8 -13.53 -63.66 36.94
C THR A 8 -13.43 -63.04 35.55
N LYS A 9 -12.21 -63.01 35.01
CA LYS A 9 -11.90 -62.80 33.58
C LYS A 9 -12.60 -63.85 32.71
N ARG A 10 -13.20 -63.42 31.59
CA ARG A 10 -13.32 -64.26 30.39
C ARG A 10 -12.94 -63.42 29.16
N MET A 11 -11.77 -63.73 28.61
CA MET A 11 -11.38 -63.35 27.26
C MET A 11 -12.29 -64.10 26.27
N LEU A 12 -12.93 -63.37 25.37
CA LEU A 12 -13.19 -63.87 24.02
C LEU A 12 -12.61 -62.84 23.05
N ALA A 13 -11.64 -63.28 22.28
CA ALA A 13 -11.07 -62.52 21.19
C ALA A 13 -12.01 -62.59 19.98
N SER A 14 -12.39 -61.45 19.42
CA SER A 14 -12.82 -61.34 18.03
C SER A 14 -12.25 -60.05 17.44
N ARG A 15 -11.45 -60.25 16.40
CA ARG A 15 -10.74 -59.23 15.61
C ARG A 15 -11.70 -58.16 15.11
N ILE A 16 -11.35 -56.89 15.33
CA ILE A 16 -11.86 -55.76 14.56
C ILE A 16 -10.65 -54.96 14.09
N ASP A 17 -10.53 -54.87 12.77
CA ASP A 17 -9.45 -54.19 12.08
C ASP A 17 -9.40 -52.70 12.39
N SER A 18 -8.16 -52.25 12.55
CA SER A 18 -7.74 -50.87 12.73
C SER A 18 -7.99 -50.01 11.49
N ASN A 19 -8.78 -48.95 11.63
CA ASN A 19 -8.54 -47.70 10.90
C ASN A 19 -9.31 -46.54 11.53
N SER A 20 -8.71 -45.89 12.54
CA SER A 20 -9.13 -44.56 13.00
C SER A 20 -7.93 -43.62 12.85
N ALA A 21 -7.85 -42.95 11.71
CA ALA A 21 -6.94 -41.84 11.49
C ALA A 21 -7.36 -40.67 12.38
N SER A 22 -6.56 -40.37 13.40
CA SER A 22 -6.67 -39.15 14.20
C SER A 22 -6.35 -37.95 13.32
N SER A 23 -7.35 -37.12 13.03
CA SER A 23 -7.18 -35.82 12.37
C SER A 23 -6.50 -34.84 13.34
N SER A 24 -5.18 -34.87 13.35
CA SER A 24 -4.36 -33.81 13.96
C SER A 24 -4.56 -32.53 13.15
N GLU A 25 -5.18 -31.52 13.76
CA GLU A 25 -5.25 -30.15 13.24
C GLU A 25 -3.83 -29.61 13.03
N LYS A 26 -3.34 -29.68 11.78
CA LYS A 26 -2.14 -28.97 11.37
C LYS A 26 -2.46 -27.49 11.35
N ARG A 27 -2.05 -26.78 12.42
CA ARG A 27 -1.81 -25.33 12.37
C ARG A 27 -0.96 -25.06 11.13
N SER A 28 -1.52 -24.33 10.18
CA SER A 28 -0.80 -23.88 8.99
C SER A 28 0.31 -22.93 9.44
N SER A 29 1.53 -23.46 9.54
CA SER A 29 2.75 -22.66 9.55
C SER A 29 2.68 -21.75 8.33
N HIS A 30 2.57 -20.44 8.54
CA HIS A 30 2.75 -19.46 7.48
C HIS A 30 4.14 -19.71 6.90
N SER A 31 4.19 -20.33 5.72
CA SER A 31 5.41 -20.37 4.93
C SER A 31 5.86 -18.92 4.75
N GLU A 32 7.13 -18.62 5.07
CA GLU A 32 7.79 -17.41 4.61
C GLU A 32 7.83 -17.46 3.07
N GLY A 33 6.71 -17.06 2.47
CA GLY A 33 6.49 -17.05 1.04
C GLY A 33 7.31 -15.93 0.43
N LYS A 34 8.21 -16.33 -0.46
CA LYS A 34 8.83 -15.47 -1.46
C LYS A 34 7.77 -14.57 -2.13
N GLY A 35 7.96 -13.26 -2.04
CA GLY A 35 7.14 -12.27 -2.75
C GLY A 35 6.80 -11.08 -1.87
N ASN A 36 7.71 -10.11 -1.75
CA ASN A 36 7.59 -8.93 -0.87
C ASN A 36 6.54 -7.88 -1.35
N VAL A 37 5.54 -8.30 -2.14
CA VAL A 37 4.45 -7.46 -2.60
C VAL A 37 3.14 -8.04 -2.13
N ILE A 38 2.38 -7.23 -1.39
CA ILE A 38 1.03 -7.57 -0.94
C ILE A 38 0.05 -6.89 -1.86
N VAL A 39 -0.79 -7.64 -2.55
CA VAL A 39 -1.89 -7.13 -3.37
C VAL A 39 -3.21 -7.53 -2.73
N SER A 40 -3.95 -6.53 -2.30
CA SER A 40 -5.24 -6.72 -1.64
C SER A 40 -6.34 -6.01 -2.40
N VAL A 41 -7.53 -6.59 -2.41
CA VAL A 41 -8.71 -5.98 -3.03
C VAL A 41 -9.74 -5.65 -1.96
N ARG A 42 -10.33 -4.46 -2.04
CA ARG A 42 -11.39 -4.01 -1.15
C ARG A 42 -12.61 -3.61 -1.94
N VAL A 43 -13.73 -4.22 -1.62
CA VAL A 43 -15.04 -3.77 -2.08
C VAL A 43 -15.41 -2.51 -1.32
N ARG A 44 -15.89 -1.49 -2.04
CA ARG A 44 -16.33 -0.24 -1.42
C ARG A 44 -17.32 -0.55 -0.29
N PRO A 45 -17.08 -0.02 0.93
CA PRO A 45 -18.08 -0.08 1.99
C PRO A 45 -19.32 0.72 1.57
N ASP A 46 -20.44 0.05 1.35
CA ASP A 46 -21.75 0.67 1.14
C ASP A 46 -22.59 0.45 2.40
N ALA A 47 -23.09 1.54 2.98
CA ALA A 47 -23.86 1.51 4.23
C ALA A 47 -25.19 0.73 4.14
N ASN A 48 -25.68 0.48 2.92
CA ASN A 48 -26.97 -0.14 2.63
C ASN A 48 -26.84 -1.50 1.89
N ALA A 49 -25.67 -2.14 1.92
CA ALA A 49 -25.48 -3.41 1.22
C ALA A 49 -26.05 -4.58 2.03
N ASP A 50 -27.29 -4.99 1.73
CA ASP A 50 -27.80 -6.31 2.10
C ASP A 50 -26.97 -7.38 1.38
N GLN A 51 -26.20 -8.16 2.13
CA GLN A 51 -25.25 -9.16 1.62
C GLN A 51 -25.91 -10.47 1.16
N THR A 52 -27.24 -10.52 1.03
CA THR A 52 -28.00 -11.76 0.93
C THR A 52 -28.73 -11.92 -0.41
N ASN A 53 -28.05 -11.67 -1.53
CA ASN A 53 -28.55 -12.13 -2.82
C ASN A 53 -27.58 -13.13 -3.46
N PRO A 54 -27.78 -14.45 -3.28
CA PRO A 54 -26.93 -15.50 -3.83
C PRO A 54 -26.95 -15.57 -5.37
N ASP A 55 -27.89 -14.89 -6.02
CA ASP A 55 -28.04 -14.82 -7.49
C ASP A 55 -27.29 -13.63 -8.14
N GLY A 56 -26.46 -12.91 -7.38
CA GLY A 56 -25.63 -11.84 -7.92
C GLY A 56 -24.51 -12.36 -8.84
N GLU A 57 -24.21 -11.65 -9.94
CA GLU A 57 -23.08 -12.01 -10.81
C GLU A 57 -21.71 -11.86 -10.11
N TRP A 58 -21.63 -11.13 -8.99
CA TRP A 58 -20.42 -10.95 -8.19
C TRP A 58 -20.49 -11.73 -6.88
N MET A 59 -19.43 -12.47 -6.58
CA MET A 59 -19.24 -13.20 -5.32
C MET A 59 -17.94 -12.76 -4.66
N VAL A 60 -17.99 -12.52 -3.35
CA VAL A 60 -16.84 -12.09 -2.55
C VAL A 60 -16.68 -13.04 -1.38
N ASP A 61 -15.55 -13.75 -1.33
CA ASP A 61 -15.19 -14.64 -0.23
C ASP A 61 -13.86 -14.18 0.38
N SER A 62 -13.96 -13.40 1.45
CA SER A 62 -12.82 -12.88 2.20
C SER A 62 -11.98 -13.97 2.87
N ARG A 63 -12.55 -15.17 3.15
CA ARG A 63 -11.80 -16.27 3.78
C ARG A 63 -10.92 -16.99 2.77
N LYS A 64 -11.37 -17.07 1.52
CA LYS A 64 -10.60 -17.64 0.41
C LYS A 64 -9.78 -16.61 -0.36
N SER A 65 -9.82 -15.34 0.06
CA SER A 65 -9.25 -14.21 -0.69
C SER A 65 -9.67 -14.20 -2.17
N LEU A 66 -10.97 -14.44 -2.41
CA LEU A 66 -11.55 -14.63 -3.74
C LEU A 66 -12.59 -13.54 -4.08
N ILE A 67 -12.51 -13.03 -5.30
CA ILE A 67 -13.59 -12.31 -5.97
C ILE A 67 -13.92 -13.06 -7.25
N ALA A 68 -15.17 -13.52 -7.40
CA ALA A 68 -15.62 -14.18 -8.61
C ALA A 68 -16.68 -13.34 -9.33
N TYR A 69 -16.56 -13.28 -10.65
CA TYR A 69 -17.58 -12.72 -11.54
C TYR A 69 -18.15 -13.84 -12.40
N ARG A 70 -19.47 -13.97 -12.49
CA ARG A 70 -20.19 -15.04 -13.22
C ARG A 70 -20.84 -14.56 -14.52
N GLY A 71 -20.56 -13.33 -14.96
CA GLY A 71 -21.00 -12.82 -16.27
C GLY A 71 -20.16 -13.33 -17.46
N LYS A 72 -20.39 -12.77 -18.66
CA LYS A 72 -19.73 -13.21 -19.92
C LYS A 72 -18.20 -13.12 -19.92
N GLU A 73 -17.62 -12.15 -19.21
CA GLU A 73 -16.16 -12.03 -18.96
C GLU A 73 -15.77 -12.51 -17.56
N GLY A 74 -16.56 -13.44 -17.02
CA GLY A 74 -16.43 -13.98 -15.67
C GLY A 74 -15.15 -14.76 -15.41
N GLY A 75 -14.80 -14.88 -14.15
CA GLY A 75 -13.63 -15.60 -13.67
C GLY A 75 -13.48 -15.50 -12.16
N ASP A 76 -12.66 -16.40 -11.62
CA ASP A 76 -12.25 -16.40 -10.22
C ASP A 76 -10.93 -15.64 -10.09
N HIS A 77 -10.88 -14.63 -9.22
CA HIS A 77 -9.71 -13.80 -8.97
C HIS A 77 -9.24 -13.94 -7.53
N TYR A 78 -8.02 -14.45 -7.36
CA TYR A 78 -7.40 -14.70 -6.05
C TYR A 78 -6.31 -13.66 -5.73
N TYR A 79 -6.35 -13.13 -4.52
CA TYR A 79 -5.42 -12.10 -4.03
C TYR A 79 -4.84 -12.47 -2.66
N ASP A 80 -3.98 -11.62 -2.09
CA ASP A 80 -3.45 -11.88 -0.75
C ASP A 80 -4.53 -11.65 0.31
N ASN A 81 -5.29 -10.56 0.16
CA ASN A 81 -6.46 -10.27 0.97
C ASN A 81 -7.62 -9.78 0.11
N VAL A 82 -8.84 -10.20 0.45
CA VAL A 82 -10.07 -9.64 -0.10
C VAL A 82 -10.94 -9.13 1.04
N PHE A 83 -11.24 -7.83 1.02
CA PHE A 83 -12.06 -7.15 2.01
C PHE A 83 -13.47 -6.91 1.46
N ALA A 84 -14.47 -7.37 2.19
CA ALA A 84 -15.88 -7.17 1.89
C ALA A 84 -16.36 -5.79 2.38
N THR A 85 -17.62 -5.46 2.08
CA THR A 85 -18.25 -4.17 2.42
C THR A 85 -18.25 -3.86 3.93
N HIS A 86 -18.28 -4.89 4.77
CA HIS A 86 -18.31 -4.76 6.23
C HIS A 86 -16.93 -4.63 6.88
N ASP A 87 -15.84 -4.79 6.11
CA ASP A 87 -14.48 -4.69 6.66
C ASP A 87 -14.09 -3.22 6.88
N ASN A 88 -13.77 -2.91 8.14
CA ASN A 88 -13.37 -1.56 8.56
C ASN A 88 -11.91 -1.23 8.19
N ASN A 89 -11.56 0.05 8.28
CA ASN A 89 -10.22 0.52 7.91
C ASN A 89 -9.10 -0.04 8.79
N ALA A 90 -9.38 -0.31 10.08
CA ALA A 90 -8.39 -0.89 10.99
C ALA A 90 -7.98 -2.30 10.55
N ARG A 91 -8.94 -3.16 10.21
CA ARG A 91 -8.67 -4.50 9.67
C ARG A 91 -7.88 -4.43 8.37
N VAL A 92 -8.26 -3.53 7.46
CA VAL A 92 -7.54 -3.31 6.20
C VAL A 92 -6.08 -2.94 6.50
N TYR A 93 -5.84 -1.95 7.37
CA TYR A 93 -4.51 -1.52 7.76
C TYR A 93 -3.65 -2.64 8.35
N ASP A 94 -4.21 -3.44 9.27
CA ASP A 94 -3.51 -4.54 9.93
C ASP A 94 -2.94 -5.55 8.92
N HIS A 95 -3.67 -5.83 7.84
CA HIS A 95 -3.29 -6.82 6.83
C HIS A 95 -2.39 -6.23 5.74
N ILE A 96 -2.58 -4.97 5.34
CA ILE A 96 -1.88 -4.40 4.18
C ILE A 96 -0.66 -3.57 4.52
N ALA A 97 -0.63 -2.90 5.68
CA ALA A 97 0.35 -1.83 5.94
C ALA A 97 1.12 -2.01 7.24
N LYS A 98 0.53 -2.58 8.30
CA LYS A 98 1.15 -2.67 9.63
C LYS A 98 2.54 -3.30 9.63
N ARG A 99 2.68 -4.46 8.99
CA ARG A 99 3.99 -5.13 8.86
C ARG A 99 4.96 -4.27 8.05
N LEU A 100 4.52 -3.68 6.95
CA LEU A 100 5.34 -2.83 6.10
C LEU A 100 5.85 -1.60 6.87
N VAL A 101 4.98 -0.92 7.64
CA VAL A 101 5.34 0.23 8.47
C VAL A 101 6.41 -0.14 9.50
N ARG A 102 6.26 -1.28 10.20
CA ARG A 102 7.29 -1.78 11.13
C ARG A 102 8.62 -2.02 10.44
N ARG A 103 8.62 -2.63 9.24
CA ARG A 103 9.83 -2.82 8.43
C ARG A 103 10.45 -1.50 8.00
N VAL A 104 9.66 -0.47 7.72
CA VAL A 104 10.22 0.86 7.45
C VAL A 104 11.01 1.36 8.65
N MET A 105 10.46 1.26 9.86
CA MET A 105 11.16 1.66 11.08
C MET A 105 12.46 0.88 11.34
N GLU A 106 12.58 -0.33 10.78
CA GLU A 106 13.80 -1.15 10.83
C GLU A 106 14.86 -0.73 9.80
N GLY A 107 14.50 0.10 8.80
CA GLY A 107 15.39 0.61 7.76
C GLY A 107 15.10 0.12 6.34
N TYR A 108 13.91 -0.40 6.05
CA TYR A 108 13.50 -0.81 4.70
C TYR A 108 12.69 0.31 4.02
N HIS A 109 12.86 0.56 2.72
CA HIS A 109 11.88 1.40 2.02
C HIS A 109 10.53 0.68 1.93
N GLY A 110 9.44 1.44 2.02
CA GLY A 110 8.09 0.91 1.96
C GLY A 110 7.16 1.83 1.19
N THR A 111 6.31 1.24 0.35
CA THR A 111 5.33 1.96 -0.45
C THR A 111 3.96 1.30 -0.31
N VAL A 112 2.96 2.07 0.11
CA VAL A 112 1.55 1.66 0.10
C VAL A 112 0.81 2.57 -0.86
N PHE A 113 0.09 2.01 -1.83
CA PHE A 113 -0.76 2.83 -2.70
C PHE A 113 -2.13 2.22 -2.96
N ALA A 114 -3.13 3.09 -3.01
CA ALA A 114 -4.49 2.72 -3.38
C ALA A 114 -4.72 2.96 -4.87
N TYR A 115 -5.33 1.97 -5.55
CA TYR A 115 -5.66 2.00 -6.98
C TYR A 115 -7.13 1.63 -7.20
N GLY A 116 -7.76 2.16 -8.23
CA GLY A 116 -9.15 1.85 -8.59
C GLY A 116 -9.88 3.05 -9.17
N MET A 117 -11.11 2.81 -9.64
CA MET A 117 -11.97 3.85 -10.22
C MET A 117 -12.33 4.95 -9.20
N THR A 118 -12.68 6.14 -9.67
CA THR A 118 -13.24 7.21 -8.82
C THR A 118 -14.45 6.73 -8.05
N GLY A 119 -14.54 7.13 -6.78
CA GLY A 119 -15.69 6.80 -5.92
C GLY A 119 -15.67 5.42 -5.28
N THR A 120 -14.70 4.54 -5.60
CA THR A 120 -14.58 3.19 -4.99
C THR A 120 -14.01 3.20 -3.56
N GLY A 121 -13.62 4.36 -3.03
CA GLY A 121 -13.15 4.49 -1.65
C GLY A 121 -11.63 4.46 -1.44
N LYS A 122 -10.82 4.83 -2.45
CA LYS A 122 -9.35 5.01 -2.30
C LYS A 122 -9.00 5.98 -1.17
N THR A 123 -9.46 7.22 -1.25
CA THR A 123 -9.23 8.24 -0.23
C THR A 123 -9.83 7.86 1.13
N PHE A 124 -11.00 7.19 1.15
CA PHE A 124 -11.58 6.66 2.39
C PHE A 124 -10.70 5.57 3.03
N SER A 125 -10.05 4.74 2.23
CA SER A 125 -9.14 3.72 2.75
C SER A 125 -7.81 4.31 3.21
N MET A 126 -7.26 5.28 2.45
CA MET A 126 -5.97 5.90 2.75
C MET A 126 -6.07 6.90 3.91
N GLN A 127 -7.05 7.80 3.89
CA GLN A 127 -7.19 8.86 4.90
C GLN A 127 -8.26 8.54 5.93
N GLY A 128 -9.40 7.99 5.50
CA GLY A 128 -10.52 7.68 6.36
C GLY A 128 -11.26 8.89 6.88
N THR A 129 -12.00 8.69 7.97
CA THR A 129 -12.78 9.70 8.67
C THR A 129 -12.32 9.79 10.12
N ALA A 130 -12.83 10.78 10.87
CA ALA A 130 -12.54 10.91 12.30
C ALA A 130 -12.92 9.66 13.11
N THR A 131 -14.00 8.96 12.71
CA THR A 131 -14.51 7.76 13.38
C THR A 131 -13.97 6.45 12.79
N SER A 132 -13.48 6.49 11.55
CA SER A 132 -12.88 5.34 10.85
C SER A 132 -11.56 5.77 10.20
N PRO A 133 -10.48 5.94 10.98
CA PRO A 133 -9.18 6.38 10.46
C PRO A 133 -8.65 5.43 9.41
N GLY A 134 -8.10 5.95 8.31
CA GLY A 134 -7.52 5.17 7.22
C GLY A 134 -6.06 4.75 7.47
N VAL A 135 -5.41 4.24 6.42
CA VAL A 135 -4.02 3.77 6.44
C VAL A 135 -3.05 4.84 6.95
N ILE A 136 -3.17 6.10 6.53
CA ILE A 136 -2.26 7.20 6.89
C ILE A 136 -2.30 7.49 8.40
N PRO A 137 -3.44 7.83 9.01
CA PRO A 137 -3.49 8.10 10.45
C PRO A 137 -3.15 6.87 11.31
N LEU A 138 -3.49 5.66 10.87
CA LEU A 138 -3.12 4.42 11.56
C LEU A 138 -1.61 4.14 11.47
N ALA A 139 -0.99 4.34 10.31
CA ALA A 139 0.46 4.23 10.13
C ALA A 139 1.22 5.23 11.01
N ILE A 140 0.73 6.47 11.13
CA ILE A 140 1.31 7.48 12.03
C ILE A 140 1.27 6.99 13.48
N THR A 141 0.15 6.42 13.91
CA THR A 141 0.00 5.87 15.26
C THR A 141 1.01 4.74 15.53
N ASP A 142 1.20 3.84 14.57
CA ASP A 142 2.15 2.74 14.68
C ASP A 142 3.61 3.19 14.62
N ILE A 143 3.95 4.19 13.79
CA ILE A 143 5.30 4.78 13.73
C ILE A 143 5.72 5.27 15.12
N PHE A 144 4.87 6.07 15.77
CA PHE A 144 5.18 6.59 17.09
C PHE A 144 5.06 5.55 18.20
N SER A 145 4.25 4.51 18.03
CA SER A 145 4.25 3.36 18.95
C SER A 145 5.57 2.59 18.85
N TYR A 146 6.08 2.33 17.65
CA TYR A 146 7.39 1.72 17.44
C TYR A 146 8.53 2.54 18.07
N ILE A 147 8.49 3.87 17.93
CA ILE A 147 9.48 4.77 18.56
C ILE A 147 9.46 4.61 20.09
N ARG A 148 8.27 4.57 20.71
CA ARG A 148 8.13 4.36 22.16
C ARG A 148 8.60 2.99 22.61
N GLU A 149 8.39 1.96 21.77
CA GLU A 149 8.82 0.58 22.02
C GLU A 149 10.33 0.38 21.82
N THR A 150 11.05 1.34 21.22
CA THR A 150 12.49 1.23 20.88
C THR A 150 13.33 2.34 21.52
N PRO A 151 13.41 2.43 22.87
CA PRO A 151 14.12 3.52 23.56
C PRO A 151 15.65 3.50 23.36
N SER A 152 16.20 2.38 22.87
CA SER A 152 17.62 2.21 22.53
C SER A 152 18.04 2.93 21.25
N ARG A 153 17.11 3.50 20.49
CA ARG A 153 17.38 4.22 19.23
C ARG A 153 16.74 5.60 19.23
N GLU A 154 17.41 6.54 18.56
CA GLU A 154 16.89 7.87 18.28
C GLU A 154 16.33 7.90 16.86
N PHE A 155 15.22 8.61 16.68
CA PHE A 155 14.52 8.72 15.40
C PHE A 155 14.33 10.18 15.00
N LEU A 156 14.55 10.49 13.73
CA LEU A 156 14.22 11.76 13.11
C LEU A 156 13.24 11.50 11.96
N LEU A 157 12.08 12.16 12.01
CA LEU A 157 11.04 12.03 11.00
C LEU A 157 10.96 13.32 10.18
N ARG A 158 11.14 13.21 8.86
CA ARG A 158 10.94 14.30 7.89
C ARG A 158 9.77 13.95 6.98
N VAL A 159 8.83 14.88 6.80
CA VAL A 159 7.59 14.62 6.10
C VAL A 159 7.43 15.60 4.95
N SER A 160 7.14 15.08 3.77
CA SER A 160 6.73 15.87 2.62
C SER A 160 5.38 15.41 2.12
N TYR A 161 4.63 16.33 1.50
CA TYR A 161 3.34 16.03 0.90
C TYR A 161 3.24 16.74 -0.45
N LEU A 162 3.13 15.94 -1.51
CA LEU A 162 3.00 16.45 -2.87
C LEU A 162 1.75 15.93 -3.58
N GLU A 163 1.31 16.70 -4.56
CA GLU A 163 0.27 16.34 -5.53
C GLU A 163 0.91 16.25 -6.92
N ILE A 164 0.63 15.17 -7.64
CA ILE A 164 0.91 15.07 -9.08
C ILE A 164 -0.40 15.32 -9.81
N TYR A 165 -0.52 16.46 -10.46
CA TYR A 165 -1.68 16.86 -11.27
C TYR A 165 -1.20 17.34 -12.63
N ASN A 166 -1.82 16.82 -13.69
CA ASN A 166 -1.45 17.17 -15.07
C ASN A 166 0.06 17.03 -15.37
N GLU A 167 0.69 15.94 -14.90
CA GLU A 167 2.14 15.68 -15.01
C GLU A 167 3.07 16.78 -14.43
N ARG A 168 2.51 17.65 -13.57
CA ARG A 168 3.24 18.62 -12.76
C ARG A 168 3.19 18.22 -11.29
N ILE A 169 4.27 18.52 -10.56
CA ILE A 169 4.38 18.25 -9.13
C ILE A 169 4.09 19.56 -8.39
N HIS A 170 3.15 19.51 -7.46
CA HIS A 170 2.78 20.60 -6.57
C HIS A 170 3.10 20.22 -5.13
N ASP A 171 3.80 21.08 -4.41
CA ASP A 171 4.08 20.90 -2.99
C ASP A 171 2.88 21.40 -2.16
N LEU A 172 2.21 20.48 -1.46
CA LEU A 172 1.02 20.76 -0.66
C LEU A 172 1.34 21.37 0.71
N LEU A 173 2.61 21.35 1.15
CA LEU A 173 3.06 21.97 2.40
C LEU A 173 3.65 23.38 2.18
N SER A 174 3.90 23.74 0.93
CA SER A 174 4.46 25.03 0.51
C SER A 174 3.43 26.16 0.39
N MET A 175 2.17 25.96 0.82
CA MET A 175 1.14 26.97 0.66
C MET A 175 1.60 28.35 1.14
N ALA A 176 1.48 29.31 0.23
CA ALA A 176 1.63 30.73 0.46
C ALA A 176 0.79 31.10 1.69
N THR A 177 1.45 31.44 2.78
CA THR A 177 0.81 32.18 3.87
C THR A 177 0.09 33.36 3.23
N GLY A 178 -1.24 33.39 3.32
CA GLY A 178 -2.04 34.45 2.72
C GLY A 178 -1.53 35.83 3.15
N GLY A 179 -1.46 36.76 2.22
CA GLY A 179 -1.33 38.19 2.53
C GLY A 179 -0.14 38.95 1.95
N SER A 180 0.75 38.36 1.15
CA SER A 180 1.67 39.20 0.36
C SER A 180 0.91 39.85 -0.80
N ILE A 181 0.28 40.98 -0.47
CA ILE A 181 -0.08 42.03 -1.42
C ILE A 181 1.23 42.43 -2.11
N GLY A 182 1.42 42.00 -3.36
CA GLY A 182 2.56 42.39 -4.18
C GLY A 182 3.62 41.30 -4.34
N GLY A 183 3.45 40.49 -5.39
CA GLY A 183 4.49 39.61 -5.91
C GLY A 183 4.10 38.14 -5.85
N ASN A 184 3.81 37.53 -7.00
CA ASN A 184 3.89 36.07 -7.16
C ASN A 184 5.32 35.67 -6.74
N PRO A 185 5.55 34.94 -5.65
CA PRO A 185 6.81 34.22 -5.53
C PRO A 185 6.77 33.21 -6.67
N GLN A 186 7.67 33.37 -7.63
CA GLN A 186 7.81 32.44 -8.75
C GLN A 186 8.18 31.09 -8.15
N GLN A 187 7.17 30.27 -7.86
CA GLN A 187 7.35 28.97 -7.23
C GLN A 187 8.19 28.14 -8.19
N GLU A 188 9.42 27.83 -7.79
CA GLU A 188 10.33 27.05 -8.63
C GLU A 188 9.67 25.73 -9.03
N GLU A 189 9.81 25.35 -10.30
CA GLU A 189 9.25 24.11 -10.80
C GLU A 189 9.91 22.91 -10.10
N ILE A 190 9.09 22.09 -9.44
CA ILE A 190 9.54 20.87 -8.77
C ILE A 190 9.89 19.80 -9.80
N LYS A 191 11.14 19.35 -9.79
CA LYS A 191 11.67 18.35 -10.73
C LYS A 191 12.04 17.07 -10.01
N LEU A 192 11.86 15.94 -10.70
CA LEU A 192 12.38 14.65 -10.25
C LEU A 192 13.85 14.54 -10.65
N ARG A 193 14.70 14.34 -9.64
CA ARG A 193 16.13 14.03 -9.78
C ARG A 193 16.38 12.61 -9.30
N GLU A 194 17.54 12.08 -9.65
CA GLU A 194 17.97 10.74 -9.29
C GLU A 194 19.35 10.84 -8.66
N ASP A 195 19.51 10.19 -7.52
CA ASP A 195 20.77 10.08 -6.79
C ASP A 195 21.09 8.60 -6.57
N SER A 196 22.37 8.23 -6.60
CA SER A 196 22.79 6.83 -6.51
C SER A 196 22.49 6.18 -5.16
N LYS A 197 22.33 6.98 -4.09
CA LYS A 197 22.00 6.49 -2.74
C LYS A 197 20.52 6.70 -2.43
N ARG A 198 19.98 7.89 -2.68
CA ARG A 198 18.57 8.24 -2.35
C ARG A 198 17.56 7.68 -3.35
N GLY A 199 18.00 7.31 -4.55
CA GLY A 199 17.11 6.97 -5.66
C GLY A 199 16.44 8.21 -6.24
N VAL A 200 15.22 8.05 -6.77
CA VAL A 200 14.45 9.16 -7.35
C VAL A 200 13.82 10.01 -6.25
N TYR A 201 14.01 11.33 -6.30
CA TYR A 201 13.41 12.29 -5.35
C TYR A 201 12.96 13.58 -6.06
N ALA A 202 11.99 14.27 -5.46
CA ALA A 202 11.48 15.55 -5.95
C ALA A 202 12.22 16.73 -5.28
N THR A 203 12.59 17.75 -6.06
CA THR A 203 13.28 18.95 -5.56
C THR A 203 13.02 20.18 -6.46
N PRO A 204 12.86 21.39 -5.89
CA PRO A 204 12.72 21.65 -4.44
C PRO A 204 11.39 21.08 -3.91
N LEU A 205 11.41 20.51 -2.71
CA LEU A 205 10.21 20.02 -2.03
C LEU A 205 10.38 20.30 -0.53
N LYS A 206 9.39 20.92 0.09
CA LYS A 206 9.42 21.23 1.52
C LYS A 206 9.27 19.95 2.33
N GLU A 207 10.18 19.78 3.30
CA GLU A 207 10.15 18.70 4.27
C GLU A 207 10.02 19.32 5.67
N GLU A 208 9.00 18.93 6.44
CA GLU A 208 8.80 19.38 7.81
C GLU A 208 9.25 18.28 8.79
N ILE A 209 10.03 18.67 9.81
CA ILE A 209 10.44 17.76 10.89
C ILE A 209 9.27 17.61 11.87
N VAL A 210 8.93 16.38 12.23
CA VAL A 210 7.84 16.08 13.17
C VAL A 210 8.33 15.27 14.36
N GLN A 211 7.80 15.60 15.54
CA GLN A 211 8.22 15.03 16.83
C GLN A 211 7.07 14.34 17.59
N SER A 212 5.83 14.48 17.12
CA SER A 212 4.66 13.84 17.75
C SER A 212 3.62 13.39 16.72
N PRO A 213 2.76 12.40 17.07
CA PRO A 213 1.66 11.97 16.20
C PRO A 213 0.76 13.13 15.82
N THR A 214 0.44 14.00 16.78
CA THR A 214 -0.43 15.17 16.58
C THR A 214 0.18 16.16 15.59
N GLN A 215 1.49 16.42 15.68
CA GLN A 215 2.18 17.30 14.73
C GLN A 215 2.13 16.73 13.32
N LEU A 216 2.42 15.42 13.16
CA LEU A 216 2.36 14.76 11.86
C LEU A 216 0.95 14.78 11.27
N LEU A 217 -0.08 14.45 12.05
CA LEU A 217 -1.48 14.53 11.61
C LEU A 217 -1.87 15.96 11.17
N ARG A 218 -1.39 17.00 11.86
CA ARG A 218 -1.61 18.40 11.45
C ARG A 218 -0.94 18.74 10.12
N VAL A 219 0.26 18.20 9.85
CA VAL A 219 0.94 18.36 8.55
C VAL A 219 0.11 17.73 7.45
N ILE A 220 -0.38 16.51 7.65
CA ILE A 220 -1.25 15.83 6.67
C ILE A 220 -2.54 16.62 6.44
N ALA A 221 -3.23 17.04 7.51
CA ALA A 221 -4.48 17.80 7.41
C ALA A 221 -4.31 19.13 6.65
N ARG A 222 -3.15 19.79 6.80
CA ARG A 222 -2.81 21.02 6.07
C ARG A 222 -2.63 20.75 4.57
N GLY A 223 -1.92 19.67 4.22
CA GLY A 223 -1.78 19.28 2.81
C GLY A 223 -3.10 18.82 2.18
N ASP A 224 -3.97 18.14 2.93
CA ASP A 224 -5.33 17.81 2.49
C ASP A 224 -6.17 19.06 2.24
N GLN A 225 -6.04 20.06 3.11
CA GLN A 225 -6.71 21.35 2.95
C GLN A 225 -6.19 22.06 1.69
N ALA A 226 -4.87 22.10 1.48
CA ALA A 226 -4.26 22.65 0.28
C ALA A 226 -4.83 21.98 -0.98
N ARG A 227 -4.82 20.65 -1.01
CA ARG A 227 -5.37 19.83 -2.12
C ARG A 227 -6.86 20.14 -2.37
N ARG A 228 -7.66 20.25 -1.30
CA ARG A 228 -9.09 20.61 -1.40
C ARG A 228 -9.31 22.03 -1.91
N THR A 229 -8.58 23.02 -1.41
CA THR A 229 -8.72 24.43 -1.87
C THR A 229 -8.36 24.60 -3.34
N ALA A 230 -7.42 23.80 -3.83
CA ALA A 230 -7.05 23.78 -5.24
C ALA A 230 -8.14 23.12 -6.13
N SER A 231 -9.05 22.35 -5.53
CA SER A 231 -10.25 21.78 -6.15
C SER A 231 -11.38 22.82 -6.14
N THR A 232 -11.42 23.75 -7.09
CA THR A 232 -12.57 24.67 -7.24
C THR A 232 -13.86 23.87 -7.52
N GLN A 233 -15.05 24.39 -7.17
CA GLN A 233 -16.35 23.69 -7.22
C GLN A 233 -16.70 23.02 -8.57
N PHE A 234 -16.01 23.37 -9.66
CA PHE A 234 -16.19 22.77 -10.99
C PHE A 234 -15.31 21.54 -11.27
N ASN A 235 -14.27 21.30 -10.46
CA ASN A 235 -13.29 20.23 -10.63
C ASN A 235 -13.13 19.44 -9.32
N ALA A 236 -13.69 18.24 -9.26
CA ALA A 236 -13.35 17.25 -8.24
C ALA A 236 -11.88 16.77 -8.43
N ARG A 237 -10.90 17.65 -8.19
CA ARG A 237 -9.48 17.42 -8.48
C ARG A 237 -8.90 16.25 -7.69
N SER A 238 -9.46 15.92 -6.52
CA SER A 238 -9.02 14.76 -5.72
C SER A 238 -9.16 13.41 -6.46
N SER A 239 -10.10 13.28 -7.39
CA SER A 239 -10.22 12.06 -8.22
C SER A 239 -9.29 12.07 -9.43
N ARG A 240 -8.62 13.19 -9.68
CA ARG A 240 -7.86 13.52 -10.89
C ARG A 240 -6.39 13.83 -10.62
N SER A 241 -5.97 13.77 -9.37
CA SER A 241 -4.58 13.98 -8.97
C SER A 241 -4.12 12.84 -8.08
N HIS A 242 -2.82 12.57 -8.12
CA HIS A 242 -2.19 11.61 -7.20
C HIS A 242 -1.67 12.37 -6.00
N ALA A 243 -2.06 11.95 -4.80
CA ALA A 243 -1.51 12.48 -3.56
C ALA A 243 -0.45 11.53 -3.01
N VAL A 244 0.72 12.06 -2.69
CA VAL A 244 1.86 11.29 -2.20
C VAL A 244 2.36 11.92 -0.90
N VAL A 245 2.17 11.20 0.21
CA VAL A 245 2.78 11.52 1.50
C VAL A 245 4.07 10.70 1.60
N GLN A 246 5.20 11.37 1.82
CA GLN A 246 6.47 10.68 2.08
C GLN A 246 6.94 11.00 3.49
N ILE A 247 7.26 9.95 4.24
CA ILE A 247 7.84 10.04 5.59
C ILE A 247 9.22 9.41 5.50
N VAL A 248 10.25 10.25 5.58
CA VAL A 248 11.64 9.79 5.72
C VAL A 248 11.92 9.55 7.19
N VAL A 249 12.36 8.34 7.51
CA VAL A 249 12.73 7.89 8.84
C VAL A 249 14.24 7.71 8.87
N GLU A 250 14.91 8.54 9.65
CA GLU A 250 16.30 8.36 10.02
C GLU A 250 16.37 7.80 11.43
N SER A 251 17.20 6.78 11.65
CA SER A 251 17.37 6.19 12.97
C SER A 251 18.82 5.84 13.25
N ARG A 252 19.28 6.13 14.46
CA ARG A 252 20.61 5.77 14.96
C ARG A 252 20.51 5.14 16.33
N GLU A 253 21.47 4.30 16.68
CA GLU A 253 21.53 3.77 18.05
C GLU A 253 21.87 4.89 19.02
N ARG A 254 21.19 4.88 20.17
CA ARG A 254 21.42 5.85 21.22
C ARG A 254 22.74 5.50 21.90
N MET A 255 23.66 6.45 21.98
CA MET A 255 24.88 6.25 22.75
C MET A 255 24.51 6.02 24.22
N SER A 256 24.99 4.93 24.82
CA SER A 256 24.88 4.72 26.26
C SER A 256 25.57 5.89 26.96
N SER A 257 24.79 6.76 27.61
CA SER A 257 25.33 7.85 28.44
C SER A 257 25.48 7.43 29.90
N GLY A 258 25.59 6.14 30.21
CA GLY A 258 25.59 5.67 31.60
C GLY A 258 26.04 4.22 31.74
N GLY A 259 27.31 4.03 32.08
CA GLY A 259 27.88 2.74 32.47
C GLY A 259 29.36 2.72 32.15
N ALA A 260 30.20 2.56 33.17
CA ALA A 260 31.65 2.54 33.09
C ALA A 260 32.16 1.63 31.96
N ALA A 261 32.40 2.20 30.77
CA ALA A 261 33.21 1.58 29.76
C ALA A 261 34.65 1.78 30.21
N GLY A 262 35.25 0.67 30.68
CA GLY A 262 36.67 0.60 30.97
C GLY A 262 37.49 1.17 29.81
N TRP A 263 38.70 1.59 30.18
CA TRP A 263 39.74 2.28 29.42
C TRP A 263 40.04 1.72 28.00
N ASP A 264 39.45 0.60 27.58
CA ASP A 264 39.80 -0.13 26.35
C ASP A 264 38.90 0.14 25.13
N ALA A 265 37.86 0.97 25.22
CA ALA A 265 36.99 1.29 24.07
C ALA A 265 37.62 2.29 23.06
N LYS A 266 38.82 2.84 23.34
CA LYS A 266 39.48 3.87 22.50
C LYS A 266 40.18 3.34 21.23
N ARG A 267 40.11 2.03 20.93
CA ARG A 267 40.81 1.42 19.78
C ARG A 267 39.93 0.90 18.65
N SER A 268 38.61 1.07 18.70
CA SER A 268 37.74 0.81 17.55
C SER A 268 36.97 2.06 17.17
N GLY A 269 37.48 2.83 16.21
CA GLY A 269 36.86 4.04 15.67
C GLY A 269 35.61 3.80 14.81
N ILE A 270 34.88 2.70 15.04
CA ILE A 270 33.65 2.36 14.33
C ILE A 270 32.60 1.97 15.37
N LEU A 271 31.66 2.88 15.64
CA LEU A 271 30.48 2.60 16.45
C LEU A 271 29.68 1.46 15.79
N PRO A 272 29.34 0.38 16.50
CA PRO A 272 28.56 -0.72 15.94
C PRO A 272 27.08 -0.32 15.90
N GLY A 273 26.67 0.50 14.94
CA GLY A 273 25.27 0.95 14.85
C GLY A 273 25.04 2.06 13.82
N GLY A 274 25.35 1.79 12.54
CA GLY A 274 25.21 2.76 11.43
C GLY A 274 23.83 3.41 11.34
N VAL A 275 23.77 4.58 10.67
CA VAL A 275 22.54 5.36 10.52
C VAL A 275 21.64 4.62 9.53
N ARG A 276 20.41 4.32 9.90
CA ARG A 276 19.44 3.72 8.97
C ARG A 276 18.56 4.82 8.44
N VAL A 277 18.42 4.87 7.12
CA VAL A 277 17.53 5.80 6.43
C VAL A 277 16.51 4.98 5.68
N SER A 278 15.25 5.36 5.76
CA SER A 278 14.18 4.69 5.02
C SER A 278 13.09 5.67 4.67
N THR A 279 12.25 5.30 3.71
CA THR A 279 11.15 6.15 3.25
C THR A 279 9.89 5.32 3.20
N LEU A 280 8.85 5.76 3.93
CA LEU A 280 7.48 5.30 3.75
C LEU A 280 6.78 6.23 2.78
N SER A 281 6.29 5.70 1.66
CA SER A 281 5.45 6.44 0.71
C SER A 281 4.01 5.93 0.80
N LEU A 282 3.08 6.80 1.18
CA LEU A 282 1.64 6.52 1.25
C LEU A 282 0.93 7.30 0.16
N ILE A 283 0.31 6.60 -0.79
CA ILE A 283 -0.12 7.18 -2.05
C ILE A 283 -1.61 6.92 -2.30
N ASP A 284 -2.36 7.99 -2.53
CA ASP A 284 -3.75 7.96 -3.00
C ASP A 284 -3.75 8.34 -4.49
N LEU A 285 -3.87 7.33 -5.36
CA LEU A 285 -3.86 7.55 -6.81
C LEU A 285 -5.17 8.15 -7.30
N ALA A 286 -5.13 8.79 -8.46
CA ALA A 286 -6.31 9.23 -9.20
C ALA A 286 -7.19 8.02 -9.63
N GLY A 287 -8.42 8.31 -10.06
CA GLY A 287 -9.33 7.33 -10.66
C GLY A 287 -8.74 6.69 -11.93
N SER A 288 -8.90 5.38 -12.07
CA SER A 288 -8.39 4.61 -13.21
C SER A 288 -9.34 4.49 -14.40
N GLU A 289 -10.54 5.05 -14.30
CA GLU A 289 -11.56 4.97 -15.35
C GLU A 289 -11.22 5.79 -16.59
N LYS A 290 -11.76 5.37 -17.74
CA LYS A 290 -11.58 6.10 -19.00
C LYS A 290 -12.17 7.51 -18.91
N ALA A 291 -11.43 8.49 -19.42
CA ALA A 291 -11.86 9.89 -19.39
C ALA A 291 -13.14 10.12 -20.21
N ALA A 292 -14.04 10.95 -19.70
CA ALA A 292 -15.28 11.33 -20.37
C ALA A 292 -15.05 12.11 -21.68
N GLU A 293 -16.02 12.04 -22.60
CA GLU A 293 -15.93 12.48 -24.00
C GLU A 293 -15.87 14.02 -24.24
N SER A 294 -15.89 14.88 -23.22
CA SER A 294 -15.83 16.32 -23.46
C SER A 294 -14.40 16.80 -23.79
N LYS A 295 -14.26 17.80 -24.68
CA LYS A 295 -12.98 18.19 -25.29
C LYS A 295 -11.90 18.67 -24.30
N GLU A 296 -12.29 19.41 -23.26
CA GLU A 296 -11.38 19.86 -22.19
C GLU A 296 -11.04 18.71 -21.22
N ARG A 297 -12.02 17.86 -20.88
CA ARG A 297 -11.78 16.64 -20.09
C ARG A 297 -10.96 15.60 -20.83
N ARG A 298 -10.90 15.64 -22.17
CA ARG A 298 -10.09 14.74 -22.98
C ARG A 298 -8.60 15.02 -22.82
N GLN A 299 -8.17 16.29 -22.76
CA GLN A 299 -6.75 16.64 -22.56
C GLN A 299 -6.32 16.40 -21.11
N GLU A 300 -7.12 16.86 -20.13
CA GLU A 300 -6.85 16.63 -18.71
C GLU A 300 -6.88 15.13 -18.36
N GLY A 301 -7.94 14.44 -18.81
CA GLY A 301 -8.09 13.00 -18.67
C GLY A 301 -7.01 12.22 -19.41
N ALA A 302 -6.47 12.72 -20.53
CA ALA A 302 -5.33 12.09 -21.19
C ALA A 302 -4.08 12.10 -20.31
N HIS A 303 -3.81 13.15 -19.53
CA HIS A 303 -2.64 13.18 -18.62
C HIS A 303 -2.83 12.32 -17.37
N ILE A 304 -4.04 12.27 -16.79
CA ILE A 304 -4.36 11.38 -15.67
C ILE A 304 -4.25 9.93 -16.13
N ASN A 305 -4.87 9.61 -17.26
CA ASN A 305 -4.76 8.29 -17.86
C ASN A 305 -3.33 8.00 -18.32
N LYS A 306 -2.53 9.00 -18.72
CA LYS A 306 -1.12 8.78 -19.04
C LYS A 306 -0.39 8.16 -17.84
N SER A 307 -0.48 8.78 -16.67
CA SER A 307 0.22 8.28 -15.48
C SER A 307 -0.18 6.85 -15.08
N LEU A 308 -1.48 6.53 -15.12
CA LEU A 308 -2.00 5.20 -14.77
C LEU A 308 -1.82 4.17 -15.90
N LEU A 309 -1.87 4.58 -17.16
CA LEU A 309 -1.59 3.75 -18.33
C LEU A 309 -0.10 3.39 -18.38
N THR A 310 0.78 4.36 -18.13
CA THR A 310 2.23 4.12 -18.01
C THR A 310 2.48 3.16 -16.84
N LEU A 311 1.83 3.36 -15.69
CA LEU A 311 1.93 2.42 -14.56
C LEU A 311 1.48 1.00 -14.95
N GLY A 312 0.34 0.87 -15.61
CA GLY A 312 -0.16 -0.41 -16.12
C GLY A 312 0.78 -1.05 -17.14
N THR A 313 1.40 -0.24 -18.01
CA THR A 313 2.38 -0.68 -19.01
C THR A 313 3.66 -1.17 -18.35
N VAL A 314 4.17 -0.44 -17.34
CA VAL A 314 5.36 -0.83 -16.58
C VAL A 314 5.12 -2.16 -15.88
N ILE A 315 3.99 -2.32 -15.21
CA ILE A 315 3.64 -3.59 -14.52
C ILE A 315 3.48 -4.74 -15.52
N ALA A 316 2.82 -4.50 -16.66
CA ALA A 316 2.68 -5.53 -17.71
C ALA A 316 4.04 -5.98 -18.26
N LYS A 317 4.93 -5.02 -18.58
CA LYS A 317 6.28 -5.33 -19.05
C LYS A 317 7.14 -6.05 -18.01
N LEU A 318 6.98 -5.71 -16.72
CA LEU A 318 7.62 -6.43 -15.63
C LEU A 318 7.15 -7.90 -15.57
N SER A 319 5.86 -8.16 -15.82
CA SER A 319 5.33 -9.53 -15.92
C SER A 319 6.03 -10.34 -17.00
N GLU A 320 6.07 -9.77 -18.21
CA GLU A 320 6.65 -10.44 -19.39
C GLU A 320 8.15 -10.68 -19.26
N TRP A 321 8.84 -9.82 -18.48
CA TRP A 321 10.28 -9.94 -18.27
C TRP A 321 10.62 -11.12 -17.36
N ASN A 322 9.87 -11.30 -16.27
CA ASN A 322 10.03 -12.43 -15.36
C ASN A 322 9.76 -13.78 -16.07
N ASP A 323 8.81 -13.81 -17.02
CA ASP A 323 8.51 -15.02 -17.79
C ASP A 323 9.60 -15.34 -18.85
N LYS A 324 10.32 -14.33 -19.35
CA LYS A 324 11.34 -14.46 -20.41
C LYS A 324 12.77 -14.67 -19.89
N GLU A 325 13.08 -14.41 -18.62
CA GLU A 325 14.40 -14.73 -18.04
C GLU A 325 14.77 -16.25 -18.12
N GLY A 326 13.81 -17.12 -18.45
CA GLY A 326 14.07 -18.52 -18.81
C GLY A 326 14.59 -18.77 -20.24
N LYS A 327 14.65 -17.75 -21.12
CA LYS A 327 15.19 -17.85 -22.49
C LYS A 327 16.17 -16.71 -22.76
N ALA A 328 17.45 -16.96 -22.49
CA ALA A 328 18.56 -16.08 -22.86
C ALA A 328 18.58 -15.87 -24.38
N GLY A 329 18.17 -14.69 -24.86
CA GLY A 329 18.09 -14.44 -26.31
C GLY A 329 18.10 -12.97 -26.72
N ASP A 330 17.25 -12.11 -26.16
CA ASP A 330 17.07 -10.77 -26.72
C ASP A 330 17.51 -9.63 -25.80
N LYS A 331 18.65 -9.03 -26.15
CA LYS A 331 19.25 -7.86 -25.47
C LYS A 331 18.60 -6.51 -25.85
N GLU A 332 17.58 -6.49 -26.71
CA GLU A 332 16.99 -5.24 -27.23
C GLU A 332 15.72 -4.74 -26.50
N GLY A 333 15.18 -5.49 -25.52
CA GLY A 333 13.96 -5.10 -24.77
C GLY A 333 14.18 -4.27 -23.48
N LYS A 334 15.35 -3.66 -23.29
CA LYS A 334 15.94 -3.42 -21.95
C LYS A 334 15.46 -2.18 -21.18
N HIS A 335 14.57 -1.34 -21.70
CA HIS A 335 14.16 -0.09 -21.04
C HIS A 335 12.68 -0.05 -20.64
N LEU A 336 12.42 -0.08 -19.33
CA LEU A 336 11.08 0.15 -18.78
C LEU A 336 10.74 1.65 -18.82
N PRO A 337 9.53 2.04 -19.23
CA PRO A 337 9.14 3.43 -19.48
C PRO A 337 8.84 4.23 -18.20
N TYR A 338 9.66 4.10 -17.15
CA TYR A 338 9.46 4.83 -15.89
C TYR A 338 9.43 6.34 -16.09
N ARG A 339 10.17 6.85 -17.09
CA ARG A 339 10.31 8.29 -17.37
C ARG A 339 9.10 8.90 -18.08
N ASP A 340 8.19 8.10 -18.60
CA ASP A 340 7.05 8.59 -19.40
C ASP A 340 6.00 9.31 -18.54
N SER A 341 5.96 9.03 -17.23
CA SER A 341 5.16 9.75 -16.25
C SER A 341 5.97 10.09 -15.00
N LYS A 342 5.68 11.25 -14.39
CA LYS A 342 6.24 11.63 -13.08
C LYS A 342 5.89 10.60 -12.00
N LEU A 343 4.69 10.03 -12.03
CA LEU A 343 4.25 9.03 -11.07
C LEU A 343 5.11 7.76 -11.15
N THR A 344 5.28 7.20 -12.35
CA THR A 344 6.08 5.98 -12.53
C THR A 344 7.55 6.20 -12.25
N ARG A 345 8.06 7.41 -12.49
CA ARG A 345 9.43 7.79 -12.14
C ARG A 345 9.60 7.89 -10.62
N LEU A 346 8.65 8.48 -9.91
CA LEU A 346 8.66 8.52 -8.45
C LEU A 346 8.53 7.12 -7.84
N LEU A 347 7.72 6.25 -8.45
CA LEU A 347 7.53 4.86 -8.05
C LEU A 347 8.64 3.91 -8.54
N GLN A 348 9.65 4.41 -9.27
CA GLN A 348 10.67 3.56 -9.90
C GLN A 348 11.32 2.63 -8.88
N GLY A 349 11.74 3.14 -7.71
CA GLY A 349 12.36 2.31 -6.67
C GLY A 349 11.42 1.24 -6.08
N ALA A 350 10.11 1.50 -6.05
CA ALA A 350 9.13 0.54 -5.59
C ALA A 350 8.87 -0.56 -6.62
N LEU A 351 8.72 -0.17 -7.89
CA LEU A 351 8.42 -1.09 -8.99
C LEU A 351 9.65 -1.88 -9.46
N SER A 352 10.87 -1.37 -9.23
CA SER A 352 12.12 -2.08 -9.54
C SER A 352 12.56 -3.06 -8.44
N GLY A 353 11.75 -3.21 -7.38
CA GLY A 353 11.99 -4.17 -6.31
C GLY A 353 12.86 -3.67 -5.15
N ASN A 354 13.26 -2.40 -5.10
CA ASN A 354 14.08 -1.86 -4.00
C ASN A 354 13.27 -1.40 -2.76
N SER A 355 11.95 -1.57 -2.79
CA SER A 355 11.02 -1.20 -1.71
C SER A 355 10.08 -2.36 -1.40
N LEU A 356 9.59 -2.45 -0.16
CA LEU A 356 8.43 -3.27 0.16
C LEU A 356 7.19 -2.59 -0.45
N VAL A 357 6.31 -3.35 -1.10
CA VAL A 357 5.15 -2.77 -1.80
C VAL A 357 3.86 -3.38 -1.29
N SER A 358 2.87 -2.53 -1.03
CA SER A 358 1.52 -2.93 -0.72
C SER A 358 0.54 -2.17 -1.60
N ILE A 359 -0.30 -2.90 -2.32
CA ILE A 359 -1.25 -2.37 -3.29
C ILE A 359 -2.65 -2.66 -2.78
N LEU A 360 -3.43 -1.61 -2.54
CA LEU A 360 -4.85 -1.72 -2.21
C LEU A 360 -5.69 -1.35 -3.43
N CYS A 361 -6.25 -2.36 -4.10
CA CYS A 361 -7.19 -2.15 -5.19
C CYS A 361 -8.61 -1.99 -4.63
N THR A 362 -9.23 -0.86 -4.87
CA THR A 362 -10.60 -0.57 -4.42
C THR A 362 -11.57 -0.70 -5.59
N ILE A 363 -12.65 -1.45 -5.40
CA ILE A 363 -13.62 -1.76 -6.47
C ILE A 363 -15.04 -1.45 -6.04
N GLN A 364 -15.91 -1.23 -7.03
CA GLN A 364 -17.36 -1.19 -6.84
C GLN A 364 -17.94 -2.44 -7.50
N ILE A 365 -18.50 -3.33 -6.69
CA ILE A 365 -19.51 -4.28 -7.17
C ILE A 365 -20.87 -3.61 -6.90
N GLY A 366 -21.81 -3.70 -7.84
CA GLY A 366 -23.08 -2.97 -7.77
C GLY A 366 -23.85 -3.18 -6.46
N ALA A 367 -24.83 -2.30 -6.18
CA ALA A 367 -25.74 -2.50 -5.05
C ALA A 367 -26.52 -3.81 -5.20
N ALA A 368 -26.78 -4.49 -4.09
CA ALA A 368 -27.63 -5.68 -4.06
C ALA A 368 -28.97 -5.39 -4.79
N GLY A 369 -29.30 -6.21 -5.79
CA GLY A 369 -30.58 -6.10 -6.53
C GLY A 369 -30.55 -5.33 -7.85
N SER A 370 -29.41 -4.76 -8.28
CA SER A 370 -29.27 -4.23 -9.65
C SER A 370 -28.56 -5.25 -10.55
N PRO A 371 -29.06 -5.52 -11.78
CA PRO A 371 -28.37 -6.43 -12.70
C PRO A 371 -26.94 -5.94 -12.93
N ALA A 372 -25.93 -6.78 -12.68
CA ALA A 372 -24.53 -6.40 -12.88
C ALA A 372 -24.18 -6.15 -14.36
N SER A 373 -24.99 -6.67 -15.29
CA SER A 373 -25.00 -6.32 -16.72
C SER A 373 -25.47 -4.88 -17.03
N ALA A 374 -26.19 -4.25 -16.10
CA ALA A 374 -26.65 -2.86 -16.18
C ALA A 374 -25.76 -1.88 -15.39
N SER A 375 -24.75 -2.39 -14.67
CA SER A 375 -23.83 -1.53 -13.92
C SER A 375 -22.74 -0.97 -14.84
N PRO A 376 -22.60 0.35 -15.00
CA PRO A 376 -21.56 0.96 -15.83
C PRO A 376 -20.14 0.72 -15.28
N HIS A 377 -20.03 0.10 -14.10
CA HIS A 377 -18.78 -0.06 -13.34
C HIS A 377 -18.15 -1.44 -13.49
N THR A 378 -18.88 -2.44 -14.01
CA THR A 378 -18.41 -3.82 -14.14
C THR A 378 -17.11 -3.92 -14.94
N GLY A 379 -17.03 -3.22 -16.09
CA GLY A 379 -15.83 -3.21 -16.93
C GLY A 379 -14.60 -2.61 -16.21
N GLU A 380 -14.79 -1.52 -15.47
CA GLU A 380 -13.70 -0.88 -14.72
C GLU A 380 -13.27 -1.69 -13.50
N THR A 381 -14.21 -2.40 -12.86
CA THR A 381 -13.89 -3.37 -11.81
C THR A 381 -13.05 -4.51 -12.36
N LEU A 382 -13.43 -5.10 -13.50
CA LEU A 382 -12.61 -6.14 -14.16
C LEU A 382 -11.22 -5.62 -14.56
N ASN A 383 -11.11 -4.39 -15.05
CA ASN A 383 -9.82 -3.76 -15.35
C ASN A 383 -8.95 -3.65 -14.08
N THR A 384 -9.56 -3.25 -12.96
CA THR A 384 -8.89 -3.14 -11.66
C THR A 384 -8.41 -4.51 -11.15
N LEU A 385 -9.24 -5.54 -11.29
CA LEU A 385 -8.88 -6.92 -10.93
C LEU A 385 -7.74 -7.46 -11.81
N LYS A 386 -7.79 -7.22 -13.13
CA LYS A 386 -6.71 -7.58 -14.07
C LYS A 386 -5.40 -6.82 -13.75
N PHE A 387 -5.49 -5.56 -13.34
CA PHE A 387 -4.33 -4.80 -12.84
C PHE A 387 -3.74 -5.45 -11.59
N ALA A 388 -4.57 -5.76 -10.60
CA ALA A 388 -4.15 -6.39 -9.35
C ALA A 388 -3.45 -7.74 -9.59
N SER A 389 -4.02 -8.59 -10.45
CA SER A 389 -3.42 -9.89 -10.79
C SER A 389 -2.06 -9.74 -11.46
N ARG A 390 -1.92 -8.79 -12.40
CA ARG A 390 -0.61 -8.49 -13.01
C ARG A 390 0.37 -7.99 -11.97
N ALA A 391 0.00 -7.05 -11.12
CA ALA A 391 0.89 -6.50 -10.10
C ALA A 391 1.40 -7.58 -9.12
N LYS A 392 0.51 -8.48 -8.70
CA LYS A 392 0.85 -9.61 -7.80
C LYS A 392 1.88 -10.55 -8.41
N ASN A 393 1.77 -10.83 -9.71
CA ASN A 393 2.65 -11.77 -10.41
C ASN A 393 3.97 -11.13 -10.90
N SER A 394 3.98 -9.81 -11.11
CA SER A 394 5.08 -9.11 -11.80
C SER A 394 6.08 -8.46 -10.85
N ILE A 395 5.60 -7.93 -9.72
CA ILE A 395 6.45 -7.13 -8.86
C ILE A 395 7.10 -8.07 -7.84
N VAL A 396 8.40 -8.27 -8.01
CA VAL A 396 9.22 -8.98 -7.04
C VAL A 396 10.04 -7.95 -6.27
N SER A 397 9.81 -7.86 -4.97
CA SER A 397 10.61 -6.96 -4.13
C SER A 397 11.81 -7.70 -3.51
N HIS A 398 12.98 -7.13 -3.71
CA HIS A 398 14.27 -7.50 -3.14
C HIS A 398 14.73 -6.45 -2.12
N ALA A 399 13.78 -5.79 -1.44
CA ALA A 399 14.04 -4.69 -0.53
C ALA A 399 15.16 -5.04 0.46
N LYS A 400 16.21 -4.22 0.46
CA LYS A 400 17.33 -4.31 1.38
C LYS A 400 17.17 -3.28 2.47
N ARG A 401 17.77 -3.57 3.63
CA ARG A 401 17.87 -2.59 4.71
C ARG A 401 18.93 -1.58 4.32
N ASP A 402 18.59 -0.30 4.35
CA ASP A 402 19.52 0.78 4.04
C ASP A 402 20.21 1.26 5.32
N THR A 403 21.53 1.12 5.34
CA THR A 403 22.41 1.50 6.45
C THR A 403 23.56 2.31 5.88
N VAL A 404 23.66 3.56 6.31
CA VAL A 404 24.68 4.55 5.94
C VAL A 404 25.79 4.59 6.98
#